data_AF-A0AA88DGY2-F1
#
_entry.id   AF-A0AA88DGY2-F1
#
_cell.length_a   1.000
_cell.length_b   1.000
_cell.length_c   1.000
_cell.angle_alpha   90.00
_cell.angle_beta   90.00
_cell.angle_gamma   90.00
#
_symmetry.space_group_name_H-M   'P 1'
#
loop_
_entity.id
_entity.type
_entity.pdbx_description
1 polymer ?
#
loop_
_entity_poly.entity_id
_entity_poly.type
_entity_poly.pdbx_seq_one_letter_code
_entity_poly.pdbx_strand_id
1 'polypeptide(L)'
;MLNLPPSPPRFPIIGNLHQLGTHPQRSFRALSDKYGPLMLIHIGQTPTLVVSSADMLREIINNHDIVFSSRPEMTAANLLYILWEQRRGLFSLRRVLEASAKALCSRALKPQKSATIPVRKGGRGSALAGSDGRGEMKDFVDILLGLQKDGKTEFELSDDNMKALIMDMFVGGTDSTLTALEWTMTELLRDPIRVMKKAQEEVRAVVGKKAKVDMNDVNQKDYLKCVIRETLRLHPPIPLLLPRETTASIVLEGYHIPANIKRVDL
;
A
#
# COMPACT_ATOMS: atom_id res chain seq x y z
N MET A 1 8.06 39.54 1.80
CA MET A 1 7.08 38.59 1.23
C MET A 1 7.60 37.19 1.49
N LEU A 2 6.76 36.25 1.93
CA LEU A 2 7.19 34.86 2.12
C LEU A 2 7.50 34.24 0.75
N ASN A 3 8.67 33.62 0.61
CA ASN A 3 9.06 32.94 -0.62
C ASN A 3 8.35 31.58 -0.69
N LEU A 4 7.19 31.51 -1.32
CA LEU A 4 6.43 30.27 -1.48
C LEU A 4 6.95 29.43 -2.65
N PRO A 5 6.78 28.11 -2.62
CA PRO A 5 7.08 27.26 -3.78
C PRO A 5 6.34 27.74 -5.03
N PRO A 6 6.92 27.51 -6.23
CA PRO A 6 6.28 27.88 -7.49
C PRO A 6 4.90 27.20 -7.62
N SER A 7 3.92 27.91 -8.20
CA SER A 7 2.55 27.43 -8.33
C SER A 7 2.00 27.69 -9.72
N PRO A 8 1.36 26.71 -10.37
CA PRO A 8 0.68 26.93 -11.64
C PRO A 8 -0.51 27.89 -11.49
N PRO A 9 -0.86 28.67 -12.54
CA PRO A 9 -2.02 29.55 -12.53
C PRO A 9 -3.30 28.80 -12.15
N ARG A 10 -4.05 29.37 -11.21
CA ARG A 10 -5.24 28.77 -10.61
C ARG A 10 -6.49 29.57 -10.93
N PHE A 11 -7.63 28.89 -11.06
CA PHE A 11 -8.92 29.55 -11.17
C PHE A 11 -9.58 29.73 -9.79
N PRO A 12 -10.46 30.73 -9.61
CA PRO A 12 -11.27 30.87 -8.41
C PRO A 12 -12.07 29.59 -8.13
N ILE A 13 -12.20 29.21 -6.85
CA ILE A 13 -12.98 28.06 -6.34
C ILE A 13 -12.41 26.68 -6.71
N ILE A 14 -12.17 26.40 -8.00
CA ILE A 14 -11.70 25.10 -8.48
C ILE A 14 -10.18 24.91 -8.39
N GLY A 15 -9.42 26.00 -8.22
CA GLY A 15 -7.96 25.96 -8.13
C GLY A 15 -7.32 25.43 -9.42
N ASN A 16 -6.48 24.41 -9.26
CA ASN A 16 -5.75 23.73 -10.33
C ASN A 16 -6.42 22.41 -10.76
N LEU A 17 -7.63 22.10 -10.28
CA LEU A 17 -8.31 20.84 -10.60
C LEU A 17 -8.53 20.63 -12.11
N HIS A 18 -8.72 21.73 -12.85
CA HIS A 18 -8.84 21.74 -14.31
C HIS A 18 -7.58 21.26 -15.06
N GLN A 19 -6.42 21.24 -14.39
CA GLN A 19 -5.14 20.78 -14.95
C GLN A 19 -4.89 19.30 -14.63
N LEU A 20 -5.74 18.69 -13.80
CA LEU A 20 -5.64 17.29 -13.41
C LEU A 20 -6.54 16.45 -14.32
N GLY A 21 -5.92 15.57 -15.11
CA GLY A 21 -6.64 14.62 -15.95
C GLY A 21 -7.14 13.40 -15.17
N THR A 22 -7.53 12.37 -15.91
CA THR A 22 -7.97 11.07 -15.35
C THR A 22 -6.90 10.35 -14.54
N HIS A 23 -5.62 10.68 -14.78
CA HIS A 23 -4.46 10.13 -14.09
C HIS A 23 -3.70 11.27 -13.38
N PRO A 24 -4.00 11.54 -12.10
CA PRO A 24 -3.40 12.66 -11.37
C PRO A 24 -1.86 12.59 -11.31
N GLN A 25 -1.28 11.41 -11.11
CA GLN A 25 0.17 11.21 -11.06
C GLN A 25 0.90 11.65 -12.34
N ARG A 26 0.32 11.37 -13.52
CA ARG A 26 0.89 11.82 -14.80
C ARG A 26 0.77 13.34 -14.96
N SER A 27 -0.36 13.89 -14.51
CA SER A 27 -0.62 15.34 -14.56
C SER A 27 0.34 16.10 -13.66
N PHE A 28 0.54 15.63 -12.42
CA PHE A 28 1.50 16.20 -11.49
C PHE A 28 2.94 16.06 -11.97
N ARG A 29 3.31 14.93 -12.59
CA ARG A 29 4.63 14.78 -13.21
C ARG A 29 4.87 15.82 -14.30
N ALA A 30 3.92 15.98 -15.22
CA ALA A 30 4.03 16.97 -16.30
C ALA A 30 4.10 18.41 -15.78
N LEU A 31 3.38 18.73 -14.70
CA LEU A 31 3.48 20.02 -14.03
C LEU A 31 4.84 20.20 -13.35
N SER A 32 5.36 19.16 -12.70
CA SER A 32 6.67 19.22 -12.04
C SER A 32 7.81 19.43 -13.05
N ASP A 33 7.73 18.84 -14.23
CA ASP A 33 8.72 19.08 -15.30
C ASP A 33 8.73 20.55 -15.76
N LYS A 34 7.63 21.30 -15.56
CA LYS A 34 7.50 22.72 -15.93
C LYS A 34 7.81 23.70 -14.79
N TYR A 35 7.37 23.41 -13.57
CA TYR A 35 7.46 24.33 -12.42
C TYR A 35 8.57 23.96 -11.43
N GLY A 36 9.17 22.79 -11.59
CA GLY A 36 10.24 22.29 -10.74
C GLY A 36 9.81 21.15 -9.82
N PRO A 37 10.77 20.59 -9.07
CA PRO A 37 10.55 19.39 -8.28
C PRO A 37 9.77 19.64 -6.99
N LEU A 38 9.71 20.91 -6.54
CA LEU A 38 8.89 21.38 -5.42
C LEU A 38 7.89 22.39 -5.95
N MET A 39 6.60 22.12 -5.82
CA MET A 39 5.56 23.05 -6.28
C MET A 39 4.33 23.01 -5.39
N LEU A 40 3.56 24.10 -5.40
CA LEU A 40 2.30 24.21 -4.69
C LEU A 40 1.14 24.13 -5.67
N ILE A 41 0.22 23.17 -5.47
CA ILE A 41 -0.99 23.00 -6.28
C ILE A 41 -2.22 23.17 -5.39
N HIS A 42 -3.27 23.80 -5.91
CA HIS A 42 -4.53 23.97 -5.19
C HIS A 42 -5.57 22.99 -5.73
N ILE A 43 -5.96 22.02 -4.92
CA ILE A 43 -7.09 21.13 -5.24
C ILE A 43 -8.33 21.78 -4.63
N GLY A 44 -9.11 22.48 -5.46
CA GLY A 44 -10.18 23.36 -4.98
C GLY A 44 -9.60 24.51 -4.15
N GLN A 45 -10.04 24.61 -2.89
CA GLN A 45 -9.53 25.58 -1.92
C GLN A 45 -8.38 25.05 -1.05
N THR A 46 -8.02 23.77 -1.17
CA THR A 46 -6.97 23.16 -0.33
C THR A 46 -5.60 23.26 -1.02
N PRO A 47 -4.62 23.94 -0.41
CA PRO A 47 -3.25 23.94 -0.90
C PRO A 47 -2.57 22.58 -0.61
N THR A 48 -1.91 22.04 -1.62
CA THR A 48 -1.21 20.76 -1.58
C THR A 48 0.20 20.94 -2.13
N LEU A 49 1.20 20.61 -1.33
CA LEU A 49 2.59 20.55 -1.71
C LEU A 49 2.85 19.28 -2.52
N VAL A 50 3.44 19.41 -3.70
CA VAL A 50 3.88 18.28 -4.52
C VAL A 50 5.39 18.22 -4.51
N VAL A 51 5.93 17.05 -4.16
CA VAL A 51 7.36 16.77 -4.10
C VAL A 51 7.66 15.64 -5.10
N SER A 52 8.58 15.89 -6.03
CA SER A 52 8.94 14.92 -7.09
C SER A 52 10.43 14.56 -7.13
N SER A 53 11.25 15.16 -6.25
CA SER A 53 12.68 14.85 -6.15
C SER A 53 12.96 13.92 -4.98
N ALA A 54 13.73 12.86 -5.24
CA ALA A 54 14.19 11.93 -4.22
C ALA A 54 15.11 12.61 -3.18
N ASP A 55 15.91 13.59 -3.59
CA ASP A 55 16.82 14.29 -2.67
C ASP A 55 16.06 15.17 -1.68
N MET A 56 14.98 15.82 -2.13
CA MET A 56 14.10 16.57 -1.25
C MET A 56 13.31 15.67 -0.30
N LEU A 57 12.79 14.53 -0.80
CA LEU A 57 12.13 13.56 0.08
C LEU A 57 13.11 13.04 1.13
N ARG A 58 14.37 12.81 0.77
CA ARG A 58 15.42 12.38 1.71
C ARG A 58 15.68 13.44 2.77
N GLU A 59 15.78 14.71 2.39
CA GLU A 59 15.91 15.81 3.35
C GLU A 59 14.72 15.88 4.30
N ILE A 60 13.49 15.80 3.76
CA ILE A 60 12.28 15.83 4.57
C ILE A 60 12.25 14.65 5.56
N ILE A 61 12.57 13.43 5.10
CA ILE A 61 12.54 12.22 5.93
C ILE A 61 13.65 12.22 6.98
N ASN A 62 14.80 12.83 6.71
CA ASN A 62 15.92 12.80 7.64
C ASN A 62 15.92 13.97 8.64
N ASN A 63 15.51 15.16 8.20
CA ASN A 63 15.66 16.40 8.97
C ASN A 63 14.33 16.97 9.47
N HIS A 64 13.21 16.59 8.85
CA HIS A 64 11.89 17.18 9.10
C HIS A 64 10.78 16.14 9.28
N ASP A 65 11.12 14.90 9.61
CA ASP A 65 10.19 13.78 9.71
C ASP A 65 9.03 14.04 10.69
N ILE A 66 9.32 14.61 11.87
CA ILE A 66 8.33 14.95 12.89
C ILE A 66 7.31 15.98 12.37
N VAL A 67 7.76 16.92 11.53
CA VAL A 67 6.86 17.94 10.97
C VAL A 67 5.93 17.34 9.92
N PHE A 68 6.41 16.38 9.14
CA PHE A 68 5.65 15.73 8.06
C PHE A 68 5.08 14.35 8.44
N SER A 69 5.14 13.94 9.70
CA SER A 69 4.67 12.61 10.10
C SER A 69 3.15 12.52 10.15
N SER A 70 2.46 13.65 10.31
CA SER A 70 1.01 13.71 10.40
C SER A 70 0.33 13.29 9.11
N ARG A 71 -0.89 12.76 9.24
CA ARG A 71 -1.74 12.37 8.11
C ARG A 71 -2.99 13.24 8.11
N PRO A 72 -3.43 13.73 6.94
CA PRO A 72 -4.67 14.46 6.87
C PRO A 72 -5.84 13.52 7.15
N GLU A 73 -6.86 14.03 7.83
CA GLU A 73 -8.12 13.31 7.98
C GLU A 73 -8.74 13.09 6.60
N MET A 74 -9.00 11.83 6.28
CA MET A 74 -9.67 11.45 5.05
C MET A 74 -11.10 11.04 5.36
N THR A 75 -12.07 11.75 4.79
CA THR A 75 -13.48 11.37 4.85
C THR A 75 -13.70 9.92 4.37
N ALA A 76 -12.93 9.47 3.38
CA ALA A 76 -12.97 8.09 2.90
C ALA A 76 -12.54 7.06 3.95
N ALA A 77 -11.56 7.37 4.81
CA ALA A 77 -11.14 6.48 5.90
C ALA A 77 -12.24 6.37 6.97
N ASN A 78 -12.87 7.50 7.31
CA ASN A 78 -14.00 7.52 8.24
C ASN A 78 -15.22 6.78 7.67
N LEU A 79 -15.51 6.97 6.38
CA LEU A 79 -16.58 6.22 5.69
C LEU A 79 -16.27 4.72 5.63
N LEU A 80 -15.02 4.33 5.39
CA LEU A 80 -14.61 2.93 5.39
C LEU A 80 -14.84 2.29 6.77
N TYR A 81 -14.49 3.01 7.84
CA TYR A 81 -14.73 2.57 9.22
C TYR A 81 -16.24 2.45 9.52
N ILE A 82 -17.03 3.46 9.16
CA ILE A 82 -18.49 3.46 9.35
C ILE A 82 -19.16 2.33 8.56
N LEU A 83 -18.75 2.12 7.31
CA LEU A 83 -19.28 1.05 6.45
C LEU A 83 -18.94 -0.34 7.00
N TRP A 84 -17.76 -0.47 7.61
CA TRP A 84 -17.33 -1.69 8.26
C TRP A 84 -18.12 -1.98 9.54
N GLU A 85 -18.36 -0.97 10.39
CA GLU A 85 -19.15 -1.12 11.63
C GLU A 85 -20.65 -1.33 11.34
N GLN A 86 -21.22 -0.68 10.30
CA GLN A 86 -22.67 -0.69 10.07
C GLN A 86 -23.26 -1.97 9.45
N ARG A 87 -22.52 -2.95 8.89
CA ARG A 87 -23.17 -4.14 8.29
C ARG A 87 -22.39 -5.48 8.30
N ARG A 88 -23.05 -6.49 8.88
CA ARG A 88 -22.89 -7.97 8.66
C ARG A 88 -23.09 -8.48 7.21
N GLY A 89 -22.84 -7.71 6.15
CA GLY A 89 -23.33 -8.13 4.83
C GLY A 89 -22.85 -7.42 3.57
N LEU A 90 -21.66 -6.84 3.52
CA LEU A 90 -21.11 -6.33 2.25
C LEU A 90 -19.85 -7.08 1.79
N PHE A 91 -20.05 -8.30 1.33
CA PHE A 91 -19.14 -8.99 0.40
C PHE A 91 -19.23 -8.35 -1.02
N SER A 92 -18.97 -7.04 -1.15
CA SER A 92 -18.77 -6.41 -2.47
C SER A 92 -17.31 -6.53 -2.92
N LEU A 93 -16.35 -6.40 -2.00
CA LEU A 93 -14.92 -6.59 -2.30
C LEU A 93 -14.61 -8.00 -2.76
N ARG A 94 -15.25 -9.04 -2.20
CA ARG A 94 -15.11 -10.41 -2.71
C ARG A 94 -15.67 -10.56 -4.11
N ARG A 95 -16.78 -9.89 -4.47
CA ARG A 95 -17.31 -9.97 -5.85
C ARG A 95 -16.40 -9.26 -6.84
N VAL A 96 -15.79 -8.13 -6.45
CA VAL A 96 -14.80 -7.43 -7.28
C VAL A 96 -13.54 -8.27 -7.44
N LEU A 97 -13.00 -8.81 -6.34
CA LEU A 97 -11.83 -9.71 -6.38
C LEU A 97 -12.12 -11.00 -7.17
N GLU A 98 -13.30 -11.60 -6.97
CA GLU A 98 -13.72 -12.83 -7.64
C GLU A 98 -14.05 -12.58 -9.12
N ALA A 99 -14.55 -11.40 -9.48
CA ALA A 99 -14.75 -10.99 -10.88
C ALA A 99 -13.40 -10.72 -11.58
N SER A 100 -12.47 -10.01 -10.94
CA SER A 100 -11.12 -9.78 -11.47
C SER A 100 -10.34 -11.10 -11.60
N ALA A 101 -10.40 -11.96 -10.59
CA ALA A 101 -9.77 -13.29 -10.63
C ALA A 101 -10.41 -14.23 -11.67
N LYS A 102 -11.74 -14.21 -11.85
CA LYS A 102 -12.43 -15.01 -12.89
C LYS A 102 -12.17 -14.46 -14.30
N ALA A 103 -12.10 -13.14 -14.47
CA ALA A 103 -11.77 -12.53 -15.76
C ALA A 103 -10.31 -12.85 -16.18
N LEU A 104 -9.39 -12.88 -15.22
CA LEU A 104 -7.99 -13.27 -15.45
C LEU A 104 -7.85 -14.78 -15.71
N CYS A 105 -8.52 -15.62 -14.91
CA CYS A 105 -8.43 -17.08 -15.00
C CYS A 105 -9.09 -17.63 -16.28
N SER A 106 -10.21 -17.04 -16.72
CA SER A 106 -10.89 -17.45 -17.98
C SER A 106 -10.11 -17.12 -19.26
N ARG A 107 -9.16 -16.18 -19.18
CA ARG A 107 -8.40 -15.68 -20.33
C ARG A 107 -6.97 -16.27 -20.41
N ALA A 108 -6.43 -16.75 -19.30
CA ALA A 108 -5.05 -17.24 -19.21
C ALA A 108 -4.90 -18.75 -18.99
N LEU A 109 -5.95 -19.48 -18.55
CA LEU A 109 -5.83 -20.89 -18.19
C LEU A 109 -6.91 -21.74 -18.87
N LYS A 110 -6.48 -22.62 -19.79
CA LYS A 110 -7.30 -23.80 -20.13
C LYS A 110 -7.56 -24.57 -18.83
N PRO A 111 -8.78 -25.09 -18.60
CA PRO A 111 -9.12 -25.75 -17.35
C PRO A 111 -8.29 -27.01 -17.16
N GLN A 112 -7.25 -26.94 -16.33
CA GLN A 112 -6.61 -28.13 -15.79
C GLN A 112 -7.44 -28.58 -14.58
N LYS A 113 -7.90 -29.83 -14.60
CA LYS A 113 -8.72 -30.44 -13.54
C LYS A 113 -7.97 -30.32 -12.20
N SER A 114 -8.41 -29.40 -11.34
CA SER A 114 -7.87 -29.22 -9.99
C SER A 114 -8.49 -30.26 -9.06
N ALA A 115 -7.63 -31.05 -8.42
CA ALA A 115 -7.99 -31.80 -7.23
C ALA A 115 -8.48 -30.83 -6.14
N THR A 116 -9.58 -31.17 -5.49
CA THR A 116 -10.18 -30.40 -4.40
C THR A 116 -9.24 -30.40 -3.19
N ILE A 117 -8.64 -29.25 -2.88
CA ILE A 117 -7.94 -29.04 -1.60
C ILE A 117 -9.03 -28.76 -0.55
N PRO A 118 -9.18 -29.60 0.50
CA PRO A 118 -10.22 -29.38 1.49
C PRO A 118 -9.90 -28.14 2.33
N VAL A 119 -10.75 -27.12 2.21
CA VAL A 119 -10.76 -25.95 3.09
C VAL A 119 -11.24 -26.40 4.47
N ARG A 120 -10.35 -26.32 5.47
CA ARG A 120 -10.65 -26.63 6.87
C ARG A 120 -11.73 -25.64 7.36
N LYS A 121 -12.95 -26.13 7.58
CA LYS A 121 -14.03 -25.36 8.22
C LYS A 121 -13.63 -25.08 9.67
N GLY A 122 -13.47 -23.81 10.02
CA GLY A 122 -13.32 -23.36 11.41
C GLY A 122 -14.62 -23.58 12.18
N GLY A 123 -14.69 -24.67 12.95
CA GLY A 123 -15.75 -24.90 13.91
C GLY A 123 -15.42 -24.21 15.23
N ARG A 124 -16.34 -23.38 15.73
CA ARG A 124 -16.40 -22.98 17.13
C ARG A 124 -16.83 -24.21 17.95
N GLY A 125 -16.01 -24.64 18.89
CA GLY A 125 -16.31 -25.76 19.79
C GLY A 125 -15.28 -25.83 20.93
N SER A 126 -15.75 -25.53 22.14
CA SER A 126 -15.09 -25.80 23.40
C SER A 126 -14.90 -27.31 23.61
N ALA A 127 -13.67 -27.77 23.90
CA ALA A 127 -13.36 -28.83 24.87
C ALA A 127 -11.85 -29.18 24.90
N LEU A 128 -11.24 -28.84 26.04
CA LEU A 128 -10.30 -29.63 26.86
C LEU A 128 -9.22 -30.52 26.23
N ALA A 129 -7.98 -30.18 26.59
CA ALA A 129 -6.89 -31.04 27.04
C ALA A 129 -6.46 -32.22 26.16
N GLY A 130 -5.37 -32.00 25.43
CA GLY A 130 -4.49 -33.04 24.89
C GLY A 130 -3.14 -32.42 24.59
N SER A 131 -2.11 -32.83 25.32
CA SER A 131 -0.74 -32.35 25.23
C SER A 131 -0.14 -32.61 23.84
N ASP A 132 0.33 -31.57 23.17
CA ASP A 132 1.44 -31.67 22.24
C ASP A 132 2.27 -30.38 22.25
N GLY A 133 3.56 -30.51 22.50
CA GLY A 133 4.53 -29.44 22.72
C GLY A 133 4.93 -28.70 21.45
N ARG A 134 3.97 -28.18 20.70
CA ARG A 134 4.19 -27.08 19.75
C ARG A 134 3.56 -25.85 20.36
N GLY A 135 4.38 -24.95 20.89
CA GLY A 135 3.88 -23.64 21.34
C GLY A 135 2.97 -23.08 20.26
N GLU A 136 1.71 -22.82 20.62
CA GLU A 136 0.72 -22.27 19.68
C GLU A 136 1.36 -21.08 18.97
N MET A 137 1.42 -21.15 17.64
CA MET A 137 1.88 -20.03 16.83
C MET A 137 0.84 -18.93 16.99
N LYS A 138 1.10 -18.00 17.91
CA LYS A 138 0.24 -16.86 18.18
C LYS A 138 0.08 -16.07 16.88
N ASP A 139 -1.17 -15.91 16.46
CA ASP A 139 -1.47 -15.03 15.34
C ASP A 139 -1.51 -13.56 15.77
N PHE A 140 -1.65 -12.66 14.81
CA PHE A 140 -1.68 -11.22 15.09
C PHE A 140 -2.82 -10.84 16.06
N VAL A 141 -3.96 -11.50 15.96
CA VAL A 141 -5.13 -11.24 16.83
C VAL A 141 -4.86 -11.78 18.23
N ASP A 142 -4.23 -12.95 18.36
CA ASP A 142 -3.82 -13.50 19.66
C ASP A 142 -2.86 -12.56 20.39
N ILE A 143 -1.95 -11.91 19.65
CA ILE A 143 -1.01 -10.91 20.21
C ILE A 143 -1.78 -9.67 20.69
N LEU A 144 -2.69 -9.13 19.88
CA LEU A 144 -3.51 -7.96 20.25
C LEU A 144 -4.36 -8.23 21.50
N LEU A 145 -5.01 -9.41 21.56
CA LEU A 145 -5.79 -9.83 22.72
C LEU A 145 -4.92 -10.05 23.96
N GLY A 146 -3.68 -10.53 23.79
CA GLY A 146 -2.70 -10.59 24.87
C GLY A 146 -2.37 -9.21 25.43
N LEU A 147 -2.07 -8.25 24.54
CA LEU A 147 -1.73 -6.87 24.92
C LEU A 147 -2.90 -6.15 25.62
N GLN A 148 -4.14 -6.41 25.19
CA GLN A 148 -5.34 -5.88 25.84
C GLN A 148 -5.50 -6.40 27.27
N LYS A 149 -5.22 -7.70 27.49
CA LYS A 149 -5.34 -8.35 28.81
C LYS A 149 -4.22 -7.97 29.78
N ASP A 150 -3.02 -7.75 29.27
CA ASP A 150 -1.84 -7.48 30.10
C ASP A 150 -1.85 -6.08 30.71
N GLY A 151 -2.64 -5.12 30.18
CA GLY A 151 -2.85 -3.78 30.75
C GLY A 151 -1.58 -2.93 30.94
N LYS A 152 -0.47 -3.33 30.34
CA LYS A 152 0.89 -2.75 30.52
C LYS A 152 1.27 -1.70 29.48
N THR A 153 0.34 -1.28 28.64
CA THR A 153 0.59 -0.26 27.61
C THR A 153 0.14 1.11 28.14
N GLU A 154 0.85 2.18 27.77
CA GLU A 154 0.49 3.57 28.14
C GLU A 154 -0.87 4.02 27.57
N PHE A 155 -1.46 3.24 26.66
CA PHE A 155 -2.73 3.52 26.00
C PHE A 155 -3.66 2.32 26.12
N GLU A 156 -4.91 2.53 26.53
CA GLU A 156 -5.93 1.48 26.58
C GLU A 156 -6.32 1.03 25.15
N LEU A 157 -6.03 -0.23 24.82
CA LEU A 157 -6.47 -0.87 23.58
C LEU A 157 -7.96 -1.22 23.66
N SER A 158 -8.82 -0.27 23.27
CA SER A 158 -10.25 -0.48 23.09
C SER A 158 -10.54 -1.47 21.95
N ASP A 159 -11.70 -2.12 21.98
CA ASP A 159 -12.19 -2.98 20.90
C ASP A 159 -12.21 -2.25 19.56
N ASP A 160 -12.61 -0.98 19.54
CA ASP A 160 -12.63 -0.15 18.33
C ASP A 160 -11.22 0.09 17.76
N ASN A 161 -10.22 0.24 18.63
CA ASN A 161 -8.82 0.36 18.22
C ASN A 161 -8.32 -0.96 17.62
N MET A 162 -8.65 -2.10 18.22
CA MET A 162 -8.28 -3.41 17.67
C MET A 162 -8.90 -3.65 16.30
N LYS A 163 -10.20 -3.37 16.17
CA LYS A 163 -10.94 -3.47 14.90
C LYS A 163 -10.31 -2.59 13.82
N ALA A 164 -9.97 -1.36 14.15
CA ALA A 164 -9.29 -0.43 13.24
C ALA A 164 -7.91 -0.96 12.81
N LEU A 165 -7.10 -1.46 13.73
CA LEU A 165 -5.79 -2.05 13.44
C LEU A 165 -5.89 -3.28 12.53
N ILE A 166 -6.83 -4.18 12.80
CA ILE A 166 -7.08 -5.37 11.97
C ILE A 166 -7.50 -4.95 10.56
N MET A 167 -8.38 -3.96 10.45
CA MET A 167 -8.83 -3.43 9.16
C MET A 167 -7.71 -2.76 8.38
N ASP A 168 -6.87 -1.95 9.04
CA ASP A 168 -5.72 -1.29 8.40
C ASP A 168 -4.74 -2.31 7.82
N MET A 169 -4.42 -3.36 8.59
CA MET A 169 -3.57 -4.47 8.11
C MET A 169 -4.19 -5.18 6.90
N PHE A 170 -5.51 -5.42 6.92
CA PHE A 170 -6.18 -6.12 5.84
C PHE A 170 -6.24 -5.27 4.55
N VAL A 171 -6.62 -4.00 4.66
CA VAL A 171 -6.74 -3.09 3.51
C VAL A 171 -5.36 -2.75 2.95
N GLY A 172 -4.39 -2.42 3.81
CA GLY A 172 -3.02 -2.11 3.40
C GLY A 172 -2.33 -3.28 2.69
N GLY A 173 -2.61 -4.53 3.10
CA GLY A 173 -1.99 -5.72 2.54
C GLY A 173 -2.68 -6.31 1.30
N THR A 174 -3.98 -6.11 1.13
CA THR A 174 -4.76 -6.82 0.09
C THR A 174 -4.57 -6.21 -1.30
N ASP A 175 -4.97 -4.95 -1.47
CA ASP A 175 -5.00 -4.33 -2.81
C ASP A 175 -3.59 -4.10 -3.35
N SER A 176 -2.66 -3.66 -2.49
CA SER A 176 -1.27 -3.40 -2.87
C SER A 176 -0.55 -4.67 -3.37
N THR A 177 -0.72 -5.80 -2.66
CA THR A 177 -0.12 -7.09 -3.03
C THR A 177 -0.75 -7.66 -4.30
N LEU A 178 -2.08 -7.54 -4.45
CA LEU A 178 -2.77 -7.99 -5.65
C LEU A 178 -2.27 -7.26 -6.90
N THR A 179 -2.21 -5.93 -6.85
CA THR A 179 -1.70 -5.11 -7.96
C THR A 179 -0.23 -5.43 -8.27
N ALA A 180 0.62 -5.61 -7.24
CA ALA A 180 2.01 -5.99 -7.44
C ALA A 180 2.15 -7.36 -8.15
N LEU A 181 1.35 -8.35 -7.75
CA LEU A 181 1.32 -9.67 -8.39
C LEU A 181 0.79 -9.61 -9.83
N GLU A 182 -0.28 -8.85 -10.06
CA GLU A 182 -0.88 -8.67 -11.39
C GLU A 182 0.13 -8.09 -12.38
N TRP A 183 0.81 -6.99 -12.01
CA TRP A 183 1.84 -6.40 -12.85
C TRP A 183 3.07 -7.29 -13.01
N THR A 184 3.49 -7.99 -11.95
CA THR A 184 4.65 -8.89 -12.03
C THR A 184 4.39 -10.02 -13.02
N MET A 185 3.21 -10.64 -12.95
CA MET A 185 2.81 -11.67 -13.90
C MET A 185 2.67 -11.12 -15.32
N THR A 186 2.12 -9.91 -15.46
CA THR A 186 1.99 -9.25 -16.76
C THR A 186 3.34 -9.01 -17.42
N GLU A 187 4.33 -8.49 -16.70
CA GLU A 187 5.69 -8.25 -17.24
C GLU A 187 6.44 -9.55 -17.53
N LEU A 188 6.24 -10.61 -16.74
CA LEU A 188 6.80 -11.93 -17.02
C LEU A 188 6.22 -12.54 -18.31
N LEU A 189 4.91 -12.41 -18.52
CA LEU A 189 4.23 -12.91 -19.71
C LEU A 189 4.56 -12.07 -20.96
N ARG A 190 5.02 -10.83 -20.79
CA ARG A 190 5.45 -9.94 -21.88
C ARG A 190 6.78 -10.37 -22.50
N ASP A 191 7.72 -10.88 -21.70
CA ASP A 191 9.01 -11.44 -22.17
C ASP A 191 9.21 -12.88 -21.67
N PRO A 192 8.46 -13.85 -22.24
CA PRO A 192 8.45 -15.22 -21.75
C PRO A 192 9.76 -15.97 -22.04
N ILE A 193 10.47 -15.59 -23.11
CA ILE A 193 11.66 -16.31 -23.60
C ILE A 193 12.89 -15.96 -22.77
N ARG A 194 13.04 -14.69 -22.37
CA ARG A 194 14.25 -14.22 -21.68
C ARG A 194 14.03 -14.03 -20.18
N VAL A 195 13.00 -13.30 -19.77
CA VAL A 195 12.80 -12.93 -18.35
C VAL A 195 12.13 -14.06 -17.58
N MET A 196 10.99 -14.56 -18.06
CA MET A 196 10.26 -15.63 -17.35
C MET A 196 11.08 -16.93 -17.29
N LYS A 197 11.74 -17.31 -18.38
CA LYS A 197 12.59 -18.50 -18.40
C LYS A 197 13.72 -18.41 -17.38
N LYS A 198 14.44 -17.29 -17.33
CA LYS A 198 15.53 -17.06 -16.38
C LYS A 198 15.05 -17.08 -14.93
N ALA A 199 13.90 -16.47 -14.63
CA ALA A 199 13.30 -16.54 -13.30
C ALA A 199 12.90 -17.96 -12.90
N GLN A 200 12.33 -18.75 -13.82
CA GLN A 200 12.00 -20.15 -13.57
C GLN A 200 13.23 -21.02 -13.34
N GLU A 201 14.31 -20.78 -14.10
CA GLU A 201 15.59 -21.48 -13.94
C GLU A 201 16.21 -21.21 -12.58
N GLU A 202 16.24 -19.95 -12.13
CA GLU A 202 16.70 -19.59 -10.78
C GLU A 202 15.87 -20.29 -9.70
N VAL A 203 14.54 -20.24 -9.80
CA VAL A 203 13.65 -20.88 -8.82
C VAL A 203 13.89 -22.39 -8.76
N ARG A 204 14.04 -23.06 -9.92
CA ARG A 204 14.31 -24.50 -9.99
C ARG A 204 15.70 -24.84 -9.43
N ALA A 205 16.70 -24.00 -9.67
CA ALA A 205 18.05 -24.21 -9.16
C ALA A 205 18.10 -24.12 -7.63
N VAL A 206 17.43 -23.13 -7.03
CA VAL A 206 17.44 -22.90 -5.58
C VAL A 206 16.54 -23.90 -4.84
N VAL A 207 15.30 -24.09 -5.30
CA VAL A 207 14.30 -24.92 -4.60
C VAL A 207 14.51 -26.42 -4.89
N GLY A 208 15.05 -26.77 -6.06
CA GLY A 208 15.28 -28.14 -6.47
C GLY A 208 14.01 -28.98 -6.46
N LYS A 209 13.99 -30.03 -5.63
CA LYS A 209 12.86 -30.96 -5.46
C LYS A 209 12.10 -30.78 -4.14
N LYS A 210 12.35 -29.69 -3.40
CA LYS A 210 11.66 -29.45 -2.13
C LYS A 210 10.15 -29.33 -2.34
N ALA A 211 9.38 -29.97 -1.46
CA ALA A 211 7.92 -29.88 -1.48
C ALA A 211 7.39 -28.53 -0.96
N LYS A 212 8.19 -27.81 -0.16
CA LYS A 212 7.84 -26.51 0.43
C LYS A 212 9.05 -25.58 0.40
N VAL A 213 8.81 -24.33 0.01
CA VAL A 213 9.81 -23.26 0.00
C VAL A 213 9.97 -22.69 1.41
N ASP A 214 11.21 -22.48 1.84
CA ASP A 214 11.54 -21.83 3.11
C ASP A 214 12.10 -20.41 2.91
N MET A 215 12.31 -19.66 4.00
CA MET A 215 12.83 -18.28 3.93
C MET A 215 14.28 -18.21 3.44
N ASN A 216 15.09 -19.23 3.71
CA ASN A 216 16.48 -19.27 3.23
C ASN A 216 16.50 -19.39 1.71
N ASP A 217 15.59 -20.20 1.14
CA ASP A 217 15.41 -20.30 -0.30
C ASP A 217 15.00 -18.96 -0.91
N VAL A 218 14.10 -18.19 -0.27
CA VAL A 218 13.68 -16.87 -0.78
C VAL A 218 14.84 -15.89 -0.79
N ASN A 219 15.70 -15.94 0.22
CA ASN A 219 16.87 -15.08 0.32
C ASN A 219 17.90 -15.31 -0.80
N GLN A 220 17.93 -16.49 -1.41
CA GLN A 220 18.88 -16.82 -2.49
C GLN A 220 18.36 -16.49 -3.91
N LYS A 221 17.13 -15.98 -4.06
CA LYS A 221 16.52 -15.68 -5.37
C LYS A 221 16.77 -14.23 -5.81
N ASP A 222 17.99 -13.90 -6.19
CA ASP A 222 18.39 -12.53 -6.50
C ASP A 222 17.76 -11.99 -7.78
N TYR A 223 17.66 -12.80 -8.83
CA TYR A 223 17.03 -12.40 -10.07
C TYR A 223 15.52 -12.19 -9.91
N LEU A 224 14.82 -13.07 -9.18
CA LEU A 224 13.40 -12.87 -8.88
C LEU A 224 13.16 -11.60 -8.05
N LYS A 225 14.04 -11.29 -7.09
CA LYS A 225 13.98 -10.00 -6.37
C LYS A 225 14.17 -8.82 -7.32
N CYS A 226 15.09 -8.90 -8.27
CA CYS A 226 15.26 -7.87 -9.30
C CYS A 226 13.99 -7.71 -10.15
N VAL A 227 13.35 -8.80 -10.58
CA VAL A 227 12.08 -8.76 -11.31
C VAL A 227 11.02 -8.03 -10.49
N ILE A 228 10.81 -8.41 -9.23
CA ILE A 228 9.82 -7.77 -8.36
C ILE A 228 10.14 -6.29 -8.14
N ARG A 229 11.40 -5.94 -7.87
CA ARG A 229 11.84 -4.55 -7.69
C ARG A 229 11.62 -3.73 -8.95
N GLU A 230 11.91 -4.28 -10.12
CA GLU A 230 11.71 -3.60 -11.40
C GLU A 230 10.22 -3.43 -11.72
N THR A 231 9.39 -4.44 -11.45
CA THR A 231 7.92 -4.29 -11.55
C THR A 231 7.43 -3.18 -10.64
N LEU A 232 7.85 -3.12 -9.38
CA LEU A 232 7.44 -2.06 -8.45
C LEU A 232 7.98 -0.69 -8.86
N ARG A 233 9.15 -0.63 -9.51
CA ARG A 233 9.72 0.61 -10.08
C ARG A 233 8.87 1.13 -11.25
N LEU A 234 8.35 0.23 -12.09
CA LEU A 234 7.53 0.59 -13.27
C LEU A 234 6.06 0.83 -12.90
N HIS A 235 5.52 0.01 -12.01
CA HIS A 235 4.10 -0.05 -11.67
C HIS A 235 3.90 -0.04 -10.15
N PRO A 236 4.20 1.09 -9.47
CA PRO A 236 3.96 1.20 -8.03
C PRO A 236 2.45 1.07 -7.73
N PRO A 237 2.02 0.19 -6.80
CA PRO A 237 0.60 0.04 -6.47
C PRO A 237 -0.05 1.32 -5.94
N ILE A 238 0.73 2.20 -5.30
CA ILE A 238 0.29 3.49 -4.77
C ILE A 238 1.17 4.60 -5.37
N PRO A 239 0.90 5.07 -6.60
CA PRO A 239 1.78 5.99 -7.33
C PRO A 239 1.98 7.37 -6.69
N LEU A 240 1.08 7.80 -5.81
CA LEU A 240 1.14 9.10 -5.11
C LEU A 240 1.46 8.99 -3.62
N LEU A 241 1.79 7.76 -3.18
CA LEU A 241 1.87 7.38 -1.78
C LEU A 241 0.62 7.82 -0.99
N LEU A 242 0.68 7.75 0.33
CA LEU A 242 -0.38 8.27 1.18
C LEU A 242 -0.06 9.72 1.54
N PRO A 243 -1.03 10.65 1.39
CA PRO A 243 -0.80 12.04 1.73
C PRO A 243 -0.31 12.21 3.17
N ARG A 244 0.62 13.15 3.36
CA ARG A 244 1.08 13.62 4.66
C ARG A 244 0.62 15.05 4.89
N GLU A 245 0.72 15.53 6.12
CA GLU A 245 0.37 16.91 6.47
C GLU A 245 1.45 17.51 7.36
N THR A 246 1.78 18.78 7.13
CA THR A 246 2.72 19.53 7.96
C THR A 246 2.06 19.96 9.27
N THR A 247 2.72 19.70 10.41
CA THR A 247 2.23 20.18 11.72
C THR A 247 2.65 21.61 12.04
N ALA A 248 3.75 22.07 11.45
CA ALA A 248 4.33 23.39 11.67
C ALA A 248 4.85 24.00 10.37
N SER A 249 5.04 25.32 10.37
CA SER A 249 5.67 26.03 9.25
C SER A 249 7.17 25.80 9.24
N ILE A 250 7.74 25.51 8.07
CA ILE A 250 9.18 25.27 7.92
C ILE A 250 9.72 25.96 6.67
N VAL A 251 11.04 26.04 6.57
CA VAL A 251 11.75 26.44 5.35
C VAL A 251 12.40 25.19 4.75
N LEU A 252 12.10 24.89 3.48
CA LEU A 252 12.67 23.79 2.73
C LEU A 252 13.28 24.37 1.44
N GLU A 253 14.57 24.16 1.21
CA GLU A 253 15.29 24.67 0.01
C GLU A 253 15.04 26.17 -0.26
N GLY A 254 14.98 26.98 0.81
CA GLY A 254 14.74 28.43 0.72
C GLY A 254 13.27 28.83 0.47
N TYR A 255 12.35 27.88 0.41
CA TYR A 255 10.91 28.11 0.33
C TYR A 255 10.24 27.94 1.68
N HIS A 256 9.34 28.86 2.01
CA HIS A 256 8.51 28.77 3.20
C HIS A 256 7.29 27.86 2.95
N ILE A 257 7.17 26.78 3.71
CA ILE A 257 6.04 25.84 3.69
C ILE A 257 5.17 26.11 4.93
N PRO A 258 3.92 26.56 4.75
CA PRO A 258 2.98 26.72 5.86
C PRO A 258 2.65 25.41 6.61
N ALA A 259 2.16 25.55 7.84
CA ALA A 259 1.52 24.47 8.58
C ALA A 259 0.19 24.05 7.93
N ASN A 260 -0.26 22.83 8.22
CA ASN A 260 -1.51 22.22 7.76
C ASN A 260 -1.63 22.14 6.23
N ILE A 261 -0.51 21.92 5.55
CA ILE A 261 -0.47 21.68 4.11
C ILE A 261 -0.34 20.20 3.86
N LYS A 262 -1.19 19.70 2.96
CA LYS A 262 -1.13 18.32 2.48
C LYS A 262 0.06 18.17 1.55
N ARG A 263 0.82 17.10 1.72
CA ARG A 263 1.94 16.73 0.86
C ARG A 263 1.58 15.49 0.06
N VAL A 264 1.93 15.51 -1.22
CA VAL A 264 1.84 14.37 -2.13
C VAL A 264 3.20 14.16 -2.78
N ASP A 265 3.63 12.90 -2.83
CA ASP A 265 4.95 12.50 -3.30
C ASP A 265 4.80 11.75 -4.64
N LEU A 266 5.65 12.06 -5.62
CA LEU A 266 5.64 11.48 -6.98
C LEU A 266 6.80 10.50 -7.23
#